data_AF-A0A2T9Q662-F1
#
_entry.id   AF-A0A2T9Q662-F1
#
_cell.length_a   1.000
_cell.length_b   1.000
_cell.length_c   1.000
_cell.angle_alpha   90.00
_cell.angle_beta   90.00
_cell.angle_gamma   90.00
#
_symmetry.space_group_name_H-M   'P 1'
#
loop_
_entity.id
_entity.type
_entity.pdbx_description
1 polymer ?
#
loop_
_entity_poly.entity_id
_entity_poly.type
_entity_poly.pdbx_seq_one_letter_code
_entity_poly.pdbx_strand_id
1 'polypeptide(L)' 'MPLYILKGKTYHHSKMVIISITTKQTPLTASNEDVEGYDVKAIITIKVRNEEKNLDMSGYCGV' A
#
# COMPACT_ATOMS: atom_id res chain seq x y z
N MET A 1 37.10 12.63 7.57
CA MET A 1 38.23 13.07 6.71
C MET A 1 37.65 13.52 5.37
N PRO A 2 37.77 14.78 4.95
CA PRO A 2 37.23 15.20 3.66
C PRO A 2 38.35 15.52 2.65
N LEU A 3 38.28 14.96 1.43
CA LEU A 3 38.84 15.48 0.17
C LEU A 3 38.54 14.45 -0.94
N TYR A 4 38.16 14.75 -2.20
CA TYR A 4 38.47 15.87 -3.09
C TYR A 4 37.29 16.18 -4.05
N ILE A 5 37.23 17.42 -4.55
CA ILE A 5 36.30 17.91 -5.58
C ILE A 5 36.79 17.43 -6.96
N LEU A 6 35.96 16.68 -7.69
CA LEU A 6 36.15 16.35 -9.11
C LEU A 6 35.09 17.07 -9.96
N LYS A 7 35.58 17.77 -10.99
CA LYS A 7 34.84 18.56 -11.98
C LYS A 7 33.52 17.90 -12.44
N GLY A 8 32.42 18.64 -12.28
CA GLY A 8 31.40 18.79 -13.34
C GLY A 8 30.59 17.57 -13.78
N LYS A 9 30.19 16.69 -12.86
CA LYS A 9 28.98 15.87 -13.05
C LYS A 9 28.06 16.09 -11.86
N THR A 10 26.94 16.75 -12.08
CA THR A 10 25.83 16.82 -11.12
C THR A 10 25.22 15.44 -11.01
N TYR A 11 25.62 14.68 -9.99
CA TYR A 11 24.92 13.46 -9.62
C TYR A 11 23.66 13.84 -8.85
N HIS A 12 22.51 13.82 -9.52
CA HIS A 12 21.22 13.89 -8.84
C HIS A 12 21.00 12.56 -8.12
N HIS A 13 21.32 12.51 -6.83
CA HIS A 13 20.94 11.39 -5.97
C HIS A 13 19.44 11.51 -5.67
N SER A 14 18.59 11.02 -6.59
CA SER A 14 17.16 10.91 -6.32
C SER A 14 16.93 9.71 -5.40
N LYS A 15 16.46 9.97 -4.18
CA LYS A 15 15.99 8.88 -3.30
C LYS A 15 14.65 8.39 -3.83
N MET A 16 14.64 7.26 -4.55
CA MET A 16 13.40 6.59 -4.93
C MET A 16 12.64 6.19 -3.67
N VAL A 17 11.46 6.77 -3.44
CA VAL A 17 10.56 6.34 -2.37
C VAL A 17 9.76 5.15 -2.92
N ILE A 18 10.11 3.95 -2.48
CA ILE A 18 9.32 2.75 -2.79
C ILE A 18 8.10 2.77 -1.86
N ILE A 19 6.91 2.84 -2.46
CA ILE A 19 5.63 2.70 -1.79
C ILE A 19 5.04 1.38 -2.27
N SER A 20 4.70 0.47 -1.35
CA SER A 20 3.91 -0.71 -1.68
C SER A 20 2.55 -0.63 -1.00
N ILE A 21 1.51 -0.96 -1.76
CA ILE A 21 0.14 -1.01 -1.28
C ILE A 21 -0.35 -2.42 -1.54
N THR A 22 -0.86 -3.07 -0.50
CA THR A 22 -1.45 -4.41 -0.59
C THR A 22 -2.81 -4.37 0.07
N THR A 23 -3.79 -4.99 -0.58
CA THR A 23 -5.14 -5.13 -0.05
C THR A 23 -5.44 -6.60 0.19
N LYS A 24 -6.02 -6.90 1.35
CA LYS A 24 -6.61 -8.21 1.65
C LYS A 24 -8.08 -8.00 1.95
N GLN A 25 -8.93 -8.80 1.35
CA GLN A 25 -10.37 -8.74 1.53
C GLN A 25 -10.87 -10.07 2.06
N THR A 26 -11.74 -10.03 3.05
CA THR A 26 -12.38 -11.19 3.64
C THR A 26 -13.88 -10.93 3.71
N PRO A 27 -14.73 -11.82 3.15
CA PRO A 27 -16.17 -11.75 3.34
C PRO A 27 -16.52 -11.81 4.84
N LEU A 28 -17.41 -10.93 5.31
CA LEU A 28 -17.94 -10.96 6.68
C LEU A 28 -19.12 -11.95 6.82
N THR A 29 -19.81 -12.20 5.71
CA THR A 29 -20.88 -13.19 5.59
C THR A 29 -20.55 -14.15 4.47
N ALA A 30 -21.09 -15.37 4.53
CA ALA A 30 -21.03 -16.29 3.41
C ALA A 30 -21.66 -15.64 2.18
N SER A 31 -21.05 -15.79 1.01
CA SER A 31 -21.66 -15.34 -0.24
C SER A 31 -22.92 -16.15 -0.47
N ASN A 32 -24.07 -15.51 -0.41
CA ASN A 32 -25.32 -16.11 -0.86
C ASN A 32 -25.48 -15.74 -2.34
N GLU A 33 -25.64 -16.75 -3.19
CA GLU A 33 -25.74 -16.58 -4.65
C GLU A 33 -26.96 -15.74 -5.08
N ASP A 34 -27.96 -15.63 -4.19
CA ASP A 34 -29.20 -14.87 -4.38
C ASP A 34 -29.11 -13.39 -3.96
N VAL A 35 -27.97 -12.94 -3.42
CA VAL A 35 -27.79 -11.57 -2.93
C VAL A 35 -26.74 -10.87 -3.78
N GLU A 36 -27.14 -9.80 -4.46
CA GLU A 36 -26.17 -8.90 -5.09
C GLU A 36 -25.32 -8.30 -3.97
N GLY A 37 -24.02 -8.60 -3.98
CA GLY A 37 -23.06 -8.07 -3.02
C GLY A 37 -23.05 -8.69 -1.63
N TYR A 38 -21.97 -8.43 -0.89
CA TYR A 38 -21.78 -8.90 0.48
C TYR A 38 -20.92 -7.92 1.28
N ASP A 39 -21.07 -7.98 2.61
CA ASP A 39 -20.22 -7.21 3.51
C ASP A 39 -18.80 -7.76 3.51
N VAL A 40 -17.83 -6.87 3.33
CA VAL A 40 -16.41 -7.20 3.22
C VAL A 40 -15.63 -6.46 4.29
N LYS A 41 -14.71 -7.18 4.92
CA LYS A 41 -13.62 -6.59 5.69
C LYS A 41 -12.39 -6.50 4.81
N ALA A 42 -11.90 -5.29 4.58
CA ALA A 42 -10.70 -5.01 3.81
C ALA A 42 -9.59 -4.48 4.72
N ILE A 43 -8.39 -5.02 4.56
CA ILE A 43 -7.18 -4.51 5.20
C ILE A 43 -6.29 -3.96 4.10
N ILE A 44 -6.00 -2.66 4.16
CA ILE A 44 -5.04 -2.00 3.28
C ILE A 44 -3.74 -1.81 4.04
N THR A 45 -2.68 -2.46 3.57
CA THR A 45 -1.32 -2.32 4.10
C THR A 45 -0.53 -1.40 3.18
N ILE A 46 -0.12 -0.24 3.70
CA ILE A 46 0.75 0.72 3.02
C ILE A 46 2.13 0.61 3.66
N LYS A 47 3.15 0.23 2.88
CA LYS A 47 4.55 0.23 3.34
C LYS A 47 5.34 1.32 2.62
N VAL A 48 6.02 2.15 3.39
CA VAL A 48 6.93 3.18 2.89
C VAL A 48 8.25 3.05 3.63
N ARG A 49 9.29 2.60 2.90
CA ARG A 49 10.62 2.34 3.46
C ARG A 49 10.59 1.41 4.68
N ASN A 50 10.65 1.97 5.89
CA ASN A 50 10.72 1.24 7.16
C ASN A 50 9.42 1.36 7.98
N GLU A 51 8.42 2.06 7.45
CA GLU A 51 7.12 2.23 8.09
C GLU A 51 6.07 1.39 7.36
N GLU A 52 5.23 0.73 8.15
CA GLU A 52 4.06 0.02 7.69
C GLU A 52 2.84 0.56 8.42
N LYS A 53 1.78 0.87 7.66
CA LYS A 53 0.50 1.27 8.21
C LYS A 53 -0.60 0.37 7.67
N ASN A 54 -1.39 -0.18 8.58
CA ASN A 54 -2.56 -0.98 8.27
C ASN A 54 -3.81 -0.15 8.49
N LEU A 55 -4.69 -0.13 7.49
CA LEU A 55 -6.01 0.49 7.55
C LEU A 55 -7.03 -0.64 7.54
N ASP A 56 -7.77 -0.77 8.64
CA ASP A 56 -8.88 -1.72 8.76
C ASP A 56 -10.16 -1.00 8.32
N MET A 57 -10.81 -1.55 7.30
CA MET A 57 -12.03 -1.00 6.71
C MET A 57 -13.06 -2.11 6.58
N SER A 58 -14.31 -1.77 6.84
CA SER A 58 -15.46 -2.62 6.53
C SER A 58 -16.42 -1.86 5.64
N GLY A 59 -16.99 -2.54 4.65
CA GLY A 59 -17.97 -1.94 3.76
C GLY A 59 -18.66 -3.00 2.92
N TYR A 60 -19.74 -2.60 2.27
CA TYR A 60 -20.47 -3.45 1.36
C TYR A 60 -19.85 -3.41 -0.03
N CYS A 61 -19.61 -4.58 -0.62
CA CYS A 61 -19.13 -4.74 -1.99
C CYS A 61 -20.22 -5.46 -2.79
N GLY A 62 -21.00 -4.69 -3.55
CA GLY A 62 -22.05 -5.15 -4.45
C GLY A 62 -22.04 -4.36 -5.74
N VAL A 63 -22.76 -4.86 -6.75
CA VAL A 63 -22.93 -4.18 -8.04
C VAL A 63 -23.90 -3.01 -7.88
#